data_AF-A0A7X7QLU3-F1
#
_entry.id   AF-A0A7X7QLU3-F1
#
_cell.length_a   1.000
_cell.length_b   1.000
_cell.length_c   1.000
_cell.angle_alpha   90.00
_cell.angle_beta   90.00
_cell.angle_gamma   90.00
#
_symmetry.space_group_name_H-M   'P 1'
#
loop_
_entity.id
_entity.type
_entity.pdbx_description
1 polymer ?
#
loop_
_entity_poly.entity_id
_entity_poly.type
_entity_poly.pdbx_seq_one_letter_code
_entity_poly.pdbx_strand_id
1 'polypeptide(L)'
;MKVTPCRSYHARVVEHLAVTMADGRSRFKIYAVSIVGRDQPERYEWAHGGMTLPAFAERFSRGADEGVGFVTAFPHITKVFRYHPEAEILMCVRAFNTRDMTPLDLNRGEGYLEFACYAEALLAADEYRYWAEATSVENYLSRWSAVVDAPVVSAGKLRAWWESR
;
A
#
# COMPACT_ATOMS: atom_id res chain seq x y z
N MET A 1 13.03 4.60 -25.34
CA MET A 1 12.91 4.17 -23.92
C MET A 1 13.77 2.93 -23.72
N LYS A 2 14.52 2.83 -22.62
CA LYS A 2 15.23 1.60 -22.24
C LYS A 2 14.37 0.82 -21.25
N VAL A 3 13.92 -0.39 -21.60
CA VAL A 3 13.08 -1.21 -20.71
C VAL A 3 13.93 -2.24 -19.99
N THR A 4 14.05 -2.10 -18.67
CA THR A 4 14.72 -3.09 -17.81
C THR A 4 13.81 -4.28 -17.51
N PRO A 5 14.37 -5.50 -17.34
CA PRO A 5 13.60 -6.66 -16.90
C PRO A 5 12.92 -6.41 -15.54
N CYS A 6 11.62 -6.68 -15.46
CA CYS A 6 10.88 -6.62 -14.21
C CYS A 6 10.97 -7.98 -13.49
N ARG A 7 10.99 -7.96 -12.15
CA ARG A 7 10.87 -9.18 -11.33
C ARG A 7 9.43 -9.69 -11.37
N SER A 8 9.22 -10.97 -11.06
CA SER A 8 7.89 -11.50 -10.80
C SER A 8 7.19 -10.68 -9.70
N TYR A 9 5.86 -10.61 -9.79
CA TYR A 9 5.03 -9.93 -8.80
C TYR A 9 3.76 -10.75 -8.59
N HIS A 10 3.60 -11.22 -7.36
CA HIS A 10 2.40 -11.87 -6.89
C HIS A 10 2.15 -11.39 -5.46
N ALA A 11 1.34 -10.35 -5.33
CA ALA A 11 1.00 -9.81 -4.02
C ALA A 11 -0.23 -10.51 -3.45
N ARG A 12 -0.24 -10.75 -2.15
CA ARG A 12 -1.34 -11.34 -1.39
C ARG A 12 -1.60 -10.50 -0.15
N VAL A 13 -2.87 -10.17 0.06
CA VAL A 13 -3.28 -9.55 1.33
C VAL A 13 -3.40 -10.68 2.35
N VAL A 14 -2.60 -10.59 3.41
CA VAL A 14 -2.48 -11.67 4.40
C VAL A 14 -3.27 -11.39 5.68
N GLU A 15 -3.50 -10.12 6.00
CA GLU A 15 -4.21 -9.71 7.21
C GLU A 15 -4.71 -8.26 7.12
N HIS A 16 -5.71 -7.93 7.93
CA HIS A 16 -6.29 -6.60 8.08
C HIS A 16 -6.25 -6.15 9.54
N LEU A 17 -5.92 -4.88 9.78
CA LEU A 17 -5.98 -4.29 11.12
C LEU A 17 -6.55 -2.88 11.08
N ALA A 18 -7.49 -2.56 11.96
CA ALA A 18 -7.89 -1.17 12.20
C ALA A 18 -6.97 -0.55 13.25
N VAL A 19 -6.49 0.68 12.99
CA VAL A 19 -5.61 1.41 13.91
C VAL A 19 -6.20 2.78 14.22
N THR A 20 -6.16 3.11 15.51
CA THR A 20 -6.37 4.46 16.03
C THR A 20 -5.02 5.09 16.33
N MET A 21 -4.78 6.29 15.82
CA MET A 21 -3.53 7.00 16.06
C MET A 21 -3.53 7.67 17.43
N ALA A 22 -2.36 8.17 17.85
CA ALA A 22 -2.15 8.81 19.15
C ALA A 22 -3.05 10.02 19.44
N ASP A 23 -3.55 10.71 18.41
CA ASP A 23 -4.47 11.85 18.55
C ASP A 23 -5.91 11.43 18.95
N GLY A 24 -6.19 10.13 18.98
CA GLY A 24 -7.51 9.57 19.29
C GLY A 24 -8.57 9.79 18.20
N ARG A 25 -8.27 10.51 17.12
CA ARG A 25 -9.21 10.90 16.06
C ARG A 25 -8.86 10.30 14.71
N SER A 26 -7.59 10.26 14.36
CA SER A 26 -7.10 9.68 13.11
C SER A 26 -7.31 8.16 13.12
N ARG A 27 -7.71 7.62 11.97
CA ARG A 27 -8.10 6.22 11.79
C ARG A 27 -7.58 5.69 10.47
N PHE A 28 -6.88 4.56 10.54
CA PHE A 28 -6.35 3.90 9.35
C PHE A 28 -6.71 2.42 9.33
N LYS A 29 -7.07 1.94 8.13
CA LYS A 29 -7.16 0.53 7.81
C LYS A 29 -5.81 0.03 7.30
N ILE A 30 -5.20 -0.94 7.95
CA ILE A 30 -3.94 -1.56 7.49
C ILE A 30 -4.27 -2.81 6.70
N TYR A 31 -3.78 -2.85 5.47
CA TYR A 31 -3.69 -4.04 4.63
C TYR A 31 -2.25 -4.57 4.71
N ALA A 32 -2.05 -5.70 5.39
CA ALA A 32 -0.77 -6.39 5.38
C ALA A 32 -0.64 -7.15 4.07
N VAL A 33 0.39 -6.84 3.29
CA VAL A 33 0.57 -7.41 1.95
C VAL A 33 1.93 -8.10 1.85
N SER A 34 1.94 -9.34 1.38
CA SER A 34 3.17 -10.09 1.09
C SER A 34 3.34 -10.23 -0.42
N ILE A 35 4.56 -10.16 -0.94
CA ILE A 35 4.86 -10.55 -2.33
C ILE A 35 5.50 -11.93 -2.31
N VAL A 36 4.73 -12.93 -2.75
CA VAL A 36 5.14 -14.35 -2.70
C VAL A 36 5.92 -14.76 -3.95
N GLY A 37 6.73 -15.82 -3.80
CA GLY A 37 7.45 -16.44 -4.93
C GLY A 37 8.63 -15.63 -5.46
N ARG A 38 9.12 -14.67 -4.67
CA ARG A 38 10.39 -13.98 -4.94
C ARG A 38 11.53 -14.65 -4.18
N ASP A 39 12.74 -14.46 -4.68
CA ASP A 39 13.94 -14.72 -3.90
C ASP A 39 13.94 -13.82 -2.65
N GLN A 40 14.47 -14.30 -1.53
CA GLN A 40 14.51 -13.60 -0.23
C GLN A 40 13.12 -13.33 0.36
N PRO A 41 12.33 -14.39 0.67
CA PRO A 41 10.99 -14.25 1.24
C PRO A 41 10.96 -13.42 2.54
N GLU A 42 12.03 -13.44 3.34
CA GLU A 42 12.19 -12.63 4.56
C GLU A 42 12.10 -11.11 4.33
N ARG A 43 12.31 -10.66 3.09
CA ARG A 43 12.19 -9.25 2.70
C ARG A 43 10.80 -8.88 2.19
N TYR A 44 10.04 -9.85 1.69
CA TYR A 44 8.80 -9.56 0.95
C TYR A 44 7.55 -10.18 1.57
N GLU A 45 7.70 -11.13 2.49
CA GLU A 45 6.61 -11.89 3.09
C GLU A 45 6.60 -11.72 4.61
N TRP A 46 5.45 -11.33 5.16
CA TRP A 46 5.30 -11.10 6.60
C TRP A 46 5.60 -12.34 7.44
N ALA A 47 5.24 -13.54 6.93
CA ALA A 47 5.46 -14.81 7.61
C ALA A 47 6.95 -15.19 7.77
N HIS A 48 7.82 -14.60 6.95
CA HIS A 48 9.26 -14.88 6.95
C HIS A 48 10.10 -13.71 7.48
N GLY A 49 9.48 -12.56 7.73
CA GLY A 49 10.15 -11.35 8.22
C GLY A 49 10.41 -11.37 9.72
N GLY A 50 11.33 -10.52 10.18
CA GLY A 50 11.64 -10.34 11.61
C GLY A 50 10.69 -9.39 12.36
N MET A 51 9.78 -8.71 11.66
CA MET A 51 8.80 -7.80 12.25
C MET A 51 7.42 -8.42 12.17
N THR A 52 6.69 -8.43 13.29
CA THR A 52 5.31 -8.91 13.33
C THR A 52 4.33 -7.78 13.00
N LEU A 53 3.16 -8.14 12.48
CA LEU A 53 2.16 -7.15 12.12
C LEU A 53 1.61 -6.36 13.33
N PRO A 54 1.36 -6.98 14.51
CA PRO A 54 1.00 -6.22 15.71
C PRO A 54 2.08 -5.21 16.14
N ALA A 55 3.37 -5.59 16.07
CA ALA A 55 4.47 -4.68 16.40
C ALA A 55 4.59 -3.53 15.39
N PHE A 56 4.33 -3.80 14.11
CA PHE A 56 4.22 -2.75 13.09
C PHE A 56 3.05 -1.81 13.38
N ALA A 57 1.85 -2.34 13.66
CA ALA A 57 0.67 -1.54 13.93
C ALA A 57 0.82 -0.65 15.19
N GLU A 58 1.43 -1.18 16.25
CA GLU A 58 1.77 -0.41 17.46
C GLU A 58 2.78 0.71 17.16
N ARG A 59 3.79 0.44 16.35
CA ARG A 59 4.74 1.47 15.92
C ARG A 59 4.06 2.54 15.08
N PHE A 60 3.23 2.13 14.12
CA PHE A 60 2.50 3.02 13.24
C PHE A 60 1.55 3.93 14.03
N SER A 61 0.80 3.39 14.99
CA SER A 61 -0.16 4.18 15.79
C SER A 61 0.48 5.29 16.64
N ARG A 62 1.76 5.14 16.97
CA ARG A 62 2.57 6.16 17.67
C ARG A 62 3.21 7.19 16.73
N GLY A 63 3.04 7.02 15.43
CA GLY A 63 3.52 7.95 14.41
C GLY A 63 2.74 9.27 14.42
N ALA A 64 3.15 10.17 13.54
CA ALA A 64 2.57 11.50 13.38
C ALA A 64 1.61 11.59 12.18
N ASP A 65 1.23 10.46 11.57
CA ASP A 65 0.30 10.47 10.45
C ASP A 65 -1.11 10.84 10.95
N GLU A 66 -1.69 11.87 10.36
CA GLU A 66 -3.01 12.40 10.70
C GLU A 66 -4.00 12.20 9.54
N GLY A 67 -5.26 11.92 9.90
CA GLY A 67 -6.41 11.83 9.00
C GLY A 67 -7.11 10.48 9.02
N VAL A 68 -7.91 10.27 7.97
CA VAL A 68 -8.64 9.02 7.73
C VAL A 68 -8.17 8.43 6.41
N GLY A 69 -7.92 7.13 6.39
CA GLY A 69 -7.47 6.46 5.17
C GLY A 69 -7.12 5.00 5.38
N PHE A 70 -6.13 4.54 4.63
CA PHE A 70 -5.63 3.17 4.70
C PHE A 70 -4.13 3.10 4.44
N VAL A 71 -3.55 1.97 4.78
CA VAL A 71 -2.13 1.68 4.69
C VAL A 71 -1.94 0.38 3.96
N THR A 72 -1.06 0.35 2.98
CA THR A 72 -0.56 -0.90 2.40
C THR A 72 0.82 -1.17 3.00
N ALA A 73 0.89 -2.16 3.87
CA ALA A 73 2.09 -2.51 4.61
C ALA A 73 2.71 -3.76 4.00
N PHE A 74 3.73 -3.59 3.16
CA PHE A 74 4.61 -4.68 2.76
C PHE A 74 5.81 -4.73 3.71
N PRO A 75 6.49 -5.87 3.92
CA PRO A 75 7.64 -5.90 4.83
C PRO A 75 8.82 -4.97 4.44
N HIS A 76 8.90 -4.56 3.18
CA HIS A 76 9.97 -3.71 2.64
C HIS A 76 9.55 -2.26 2.36
N ILE A 77 8.25 -1.97 2.29
CA ILE A 77 7.73 -0.64 2.01
C ILE A 77 6.30 -0.51 2.54
N THR A 78 6.03 0.60 3.21
CA THR A 78 4.70 0.98 3.69
C THR A 78 4.26 2.19 2.90
N LYS A 79 3.04 2.17 2.37
CA LYS A 79 2.40 3.38 1.85
C LYS A 79 1.18 3.75 2.67
N VAL A 80 1.09 5.02 3.01
CA VAL A 80 -0.02 5.60 3.76
C VAL A 80 -0.84 6.43 2.77
N PHE A 81 -2.08 6.03 2.58
CA PHE A 81 -3.07 6.73 1.78
C PHE A 81 -4.03 7.44 2.71
N ARG A 82 -4.29 8.73 2.47
CA ARG A 82 -5.26 9.51 3.24
C ARG A 82 -6.11 10.38 2.33
N TYR A 83 -7.34 10.66 2.73
CA TYR A 83 -8.17 11.66 2.08
C TYR A 83 -7.68 13.07 2.44
N HIS A 84 -7.62 13.97 1.46
CA HIS A 84 -7.11 15.31 1.67
C HIS A 84 -8.10 16.15 2.51
N PRO A 85 -7.64 16.84 3.57
CA PRO A 85 -8.54 17.55 4.49
C PRO A 85 -9.25 18.76 3.85
N GLU A 86 -8.68 19.33 2.79
CA GLU A 86 -9.29 20.46 2.06
C GLU A 86 -10.12 20.01 0.85
N ALA A 87 -10.02 18.73 0.46
CA ALA A 87 -10.69 18.20 -0.71
C ALA A 87 -10.82 16.67 -0.59
N GLU A 88 -11.92 16.21 0.01
CA GLU A 88 -12.15 14.79 0.32
C GLU A 88 -12.21 13.89 -0.93
N ILE A 89 -12.39 14.50 -2.10
CA ILE A 89 -12.29 13.84 -3.41
C ILE A 89 -10.85 13.53 -3.82
N LEU A 90 -9.83 13.85 -3.02
CA LEU A 90 -8.41 13.60 -3.31
C LEU A 90 -7.84 12.56 -2.36
N MET A 91 -7.24 11.51 -2.92
CA MET A 91 -6.45 10.52 -2.18
C MET A 91 -4.96 10.84 -2.32
N CYS A 92 -4.34 11.21 -1.20
CA CYS A 92 -2.90 11.51 -1.12
C CYS A 92 -2.13 10.30 -0.61
N VAL A 93 -0.90 10.10 -1.11
CA VAL A 93 -0.04 8.98 -0.73
C VAL A 93 1.34 9.44 -0.29
N ARG A 94 1.88 8.79 0.74
CA ARG A 94 3.28 8.87 1.16
C ARG A 94 3.86 7.46 1.31
N ALA A 95 5.16 7.31 1.10
CA ALA A 95 5.86 6.03 1.28
C ALA A 95 6.91 6.10 2.39
N PHE A 96 7.14 4.95 3.01
CA PHE A 96 8.05 4.79 4.13
C PHE A 96 8.73 3.42 4.09
N ASN A 97 9.91 3.33 4.68
CA ASN A 97 10.49 2.06 5.03
C ASN A 97 9.71 1.46 6.20
N THR A 98 9.17 0.26 6.01
CA THR A 98 8.31 -0.40 7.00
C THR A 98 9.01 -0.67 8.33
N ARG A 99 10.33 -0.89 8.30
CA ARG A 99 11.09 -1.24 9.51
C ARG A 99 11.19 -0.08 10.47
N ASP A 100 11.45 1.13 9.98
CA ASP A 100 11.80 2.29 10.80
C ASP A 100 10.92 3.52 10.56
N MET A 101 9.94 3.41 9.65
CA MET A 101 9.06 4.50 9.22
C MET A 101 9.82 5.72 8.66
N THR A 102 11.05 5.53 8.19
CA THR A 102 11.77 6.60 7.48
C THR A 102 11.09 6.89 6.15
N PRO A 103 10.88 8.18 5.78
CA PRO A 103 10.26 8.53 4.51
C PRO A 103 11.03 8.00 3.30
N LEU A 104 10.30 7.56 2.28
CA LEU A 104 10.85 7.17 0.98
C LEU A 104 10.33 8.09 -0.12
N ASP A 105 11.19 8.38 -1.08
CA ASP A 105 10.82 9.14 -2.27
C ASP A 105 10.09 8.24 -3.29
N LEU A 106 8.95 8.73 -3.76
CA LEU A 106 8.15 8.09 -4.80
C LEU A 106 8.63 8.48 -6.20
N ASN A 107 9.57 9.41 -6.35
CA ASN A 107 10.13 9.77 -7.64
C ASN A 107 10.70 8.55 -8.39
N ARG A 108 10.35 8.45 -9.69
CA ARG A 108 10.82 7.41 -10.61
C ARG A 108 11.56 7.96 -11.83
N GLY A 109 11.94 9.23 -11.77
CA GLY A 109 12.62 9.94 -12.85
C GLY A 109 11.65 10.62 -13.81
N GLU A 110 12.19 11.47 -14.69
CA GLU A 110 11.46 12.11 -15.80
C GLU A 110 10.23 12.94 -15.37
N GLY A 111 10.19 13.38 -14.11
CA GLY A 111 9.04 14.10 -13.55
C GLY A 111 7.87 13.22 -13.12
N TYR A 112 8.03 11.89 -13.13
CA TYR A 112 7.00 10.94 -12.69
C TYR A 112 7.19 10.51 -11.25
N LEU A 113 6.07 10.46 -10.52
CA LEU A 113 5.98 9.87 -9.19
C LEU A 113 5.29 8.51 -9.29
N GLU A 114 5.76 7.54 -8.51
CA GLU A 114 5.08 6.27 -8.34
C GLU A 114 3.80 6.49 -7.56
N PHE A 115 2.67 6.30 -8.25
CA PHE A 115 1.36 6.26 -7.62
C PHE A 115 1.20 4.97 -6.79
N ALA A 116 1.23 3.81 -7.45
CA ALA A 116 0.94 2.53 -6.82
C ALA A 116 1.56 1.36 -7.62
N CYS A 117 1.88 0.25 -6.95
CA CYS A 117 2.00 -1.05 -7.59
C CYS A 117 0.61 -1.69 -7.77
N TYR A 118 0.53 -2.89 -8.38
CA TYR A 118 -0.76 -3.47 -8.77
C TYR A 118 -1.71 -3.74 -7.59
N ALA A 119 -1.25 -4.39 -6.51
CA ALA A 119 -2.11 -4.63 -5.34
C ALA A 119 -2.56 -3.33 -4.67
N GLU A 120 -1.64 -2.36 -4.57
CA GLU A 120 -1.96 -1.03 -4.02
C GLU A 120 -3.02 -0.32 -4.86
N ALA A 121 -2.97 -0.42 -6.18
CA ALA A 121 -3.97 0.17 -7.08
C ALA A 121 -5.34 -0.48 -6.91
N LEU A 122 -5.41 -1.81 -6.77
CA LEU A 122 -6.66 -2.52 -6.52
C LEU A 122 -7.28 -2.11 -5.18
N LEU A 123 -6.47 -2.09 -4.11
CA LEU A 123 -6.90 -1.67 -2.79
C LEU A 123 -7.34 -0.20 -2.80
N ALA A 124 -6.57 0.69 -3.42
CA ALA A 124 -6.91 2.10 -3.55
C ALA A 124 -8.23 2.30 -4.30
N ALA A 125 -8.47 1.55 -5.38
CA ALA A 125 -9.72 1.65 -6.13
C ALA A 125 -10.96 1.28 -5.28
N ASP A 126 -10.88 0.18 -4.53
CA ASP A 126 -11.95 -0.22 -3.61
C ASP A 126 -12.15 0.80 -2.49
N GLU A 127 -11.05 1.21 -1.84
CA GLU A 127 -11.07 2.16 -0.75
C GLU A 127 -11.67 3.50 -1.16
N TYR A 128 -11.28 4.00 -2.33
CA TYR A 128 -11.78 5.26 -2.83
C TYR A 128 -13.26 5.20 -3.17
N ARG A 129 -13.71 4.07 -3.76
CA ARG A 129 -15.13 3.83 -3.98
C ARG A 129 -15.89 3.75 -2.67
N TYR A 130 -15.36 3.07 -1.66
CA TYR A 130 -15.98 2.99 -0.34
C TYR A 130 -16.13 4.34 0.32
N TRP A 131 -15.12 5.20 0.19
CA TRP A 131 -15.18 6.57 0.66
C TRP A 131 -16.23 7.38 -0.09
N ALA A 132 -16.22 7.33 -1.42
CA ALA A 132 -17.17 8.07 -2.26
C ALA A 132 -18.64 7.65 -2.02
N GLU A 133 -18.89 6.38 -1.69
CA GLU A 133 -20.23 5.87 -1.38
C GLU A 133 -20.63 6.06 0.10
N ALA A 134 -19.68 6.33 0.99
CA ALA A 134 -19.95 6.40 2.42
C ALA A 134 -20.65 7.69 2.80
N THR A 135 -21.63 7.59 3.70
CA THR A 135 -22.33 8.76 4.27
C THR A 135 -21.70 9.26 5.57
N SER A 136 -20.73 8.53 6.12
CA SER A 136 -19.95 8.92 7.31
C SER A 136 -18.61 8.20 7.35
N VAL A 137 -17.68 8.70 8.18
CA VAL A 137 -16.37 8.06 8.40
C VAL A 137 -16.53 6.65 8.99
N GLU A 138 -17.46 6.45 9.92
CA GLU A 138 -17.73 5.14 10.52
C GLU A 138 -18.22 4.13 9.48
N ASN A 139 -19.09 4.58 8.57
CA ASN A 139 -19.56 3.76 7.46
C ASN A 139 -18.39 3.33 6.55
N TYR A 140 -17.51 4.25 6.18
CA TYR A 140 -16.28 3.93 5.43
C TYR A 140 -15.37 2.95 6.18
N LEU A 141 -15.13 3.18 7.47
CA LEU A 141 -14.23 2.35 8.30
C LEU A 141 -14.77 0.93 8.52
N SER A 142 -16.09 0.73 8.43
CA SER A 142 -16.72 -0.59 8.52
C SER A 142 -16.48 -1.49 7.30
N ARG A 143 -16.00 -0.93 6.18
CA ARG A 143 -15.85 -1.63 4.90
C ARG A 143 -14.39 -1.99 4.65
N TRP A 144 -14.16 -3.19 4.13
CA TRP A 144 -12.84 -3.70 3.77
C TRP A 144 -12.84 -4.14 2.30
N SER A 145 -11.71 -3.97 1.63
CA SER A 145 -11.54 -4.49 0.27
C SER A 145 -11.57 -6.01 0.31
N ALA A 146 -12.20 -6.62 -0.70
CA ALA A 146 -12.23 -8.06 -0.87
C ALA A 146 -11.01 -8.59 -1.64
N VAL A 147 -10.05 -7.72 -2.00
CA VAL A 147 -8.83 -8.10 -2.70
C VAL A 147 -7.99 -9.00 -1.79
N VAL A 148 -7.76 -10.22 -2.25
CA VAL A 148 -6.92 -11.21 -1.54
C VAL A 148 -5.68 -11.61 -2.34
N ASP A 149 -5.74 -11.51 -3.67
CA ASP A 149 -4.72 -12.01 -4.58
C ASP A 149 -4.54 -11.06 -5.78
N ALA A 150 -3.29 -10.72 -6.10
CA ALA A 150 -2.95 -9.73 -7.13
C ALA A 150 -1.68 -10.12 -7.92
N PRO A 151 -1.77 -11.14 -8.80
CA PRO A 151 -0.64 -11.53 -9.65
C PRO A 151 -0.49 -10.62 -10.88
N VAL A 152 0.75 -10.29 -11.22
CA VAL A 152 1.10 -9.76 -12.55
C VAL A 152 1.56 -10.92 -13.42
N VAL A 153 0.69 -11.37 -14.31
CA VAL A 153 0.87 -12.58 -15.13
C VAL A 153 2.13 -12.56 -16.00
N SER A 154 2.55 -11.38 -16.49
CA SER A 154 3.75 -11.25 -17.32
C SER A 154 4.60 -10.07 -16.86
N ALA A 155 5.82 -10.35 -16.44
CA ALA A 155 6.83 -9.35 -16.07
C ALA A 155 7.60 -8.79 -17.28
N GLY A 156 7.37 -9.32 -18.49
CA GLY A 156 8.10 -8.95 -19.72
C GLY A 156 7.29 -8.17 -20.75
N LYS A 157 5.98 -7.99 -20.56
CA LYS A 157 5.08 -7.44 -21.60
C LYS A 157 5.46 -6.05 -22.11
N LEU A 158 5.93 -5.13 -21.26
CA LEU A 158 6.35 -3.80 -21.69
C LEU A 158 7.59 -3.86 -22.58
N ARG A 159 8.55 -4.70 -22.21
CA ARG A 159 9.78 -4.92 -22.98
C ARG A 159 9.44 -5.54 -24.33
N ALA A 160 8.65 -6.62 -24.32
CA ALA A 160 8.22 -7.30 -25.54
C ALA A 160 7.48 -6.34 -26.50
N TRP A 161 6.60 -5.48 -25.98
CA TRP A 161 5.94 -4.47 -26.79
C TRP A 161 6.95 -3.48 -27.38
N TRP A 162 7.83 -2.92 -26.56
CA TRP A 162 8.79 -1.89 -26.98
C TRP A 162 9.82 -2.40 -27.99
N GLU A 163 10.30 -3.63 -27.84
CA GLU A 163 11.26 -4.25 -28.76
C GLU A 163 10.62 -4.71 -30.07
N SER A 164 9.29 -4.84 -30.13
CA SER A 164 8.55 -5.24 -31.33
C SER A 164 8.16 -4.08 -32.25
N ARG A 165 8.53 -2.85 -31.90
CA ARG A 165 8.20 -1.61 -32.61
C ARG A 165 9.47 -0.88 -33.02
#